data_AF-A0A7C3VB94-F1
#
_entry.id   AF-A0A7C3VB94-F1
#
_cell.length_a   1.000
_cell.length_b   1.000
_cell.length_c   1.000
_cell.angle_alpha   90.00
_cell.angle_beta   90.00
_cell.angle_gamma   90.00
#
_symmetry.space_group_name_H-M   'P 1'
#
loop_
_entity.id
_entity.type
_entity.pdbx_description
1 polymer ?
#
loop_
_entity_poly.entity_id
_entity_poly.type
_entity_poly.pdbx_seq_one_letter_code
_entity_poly.pdbx_strand_id
1 'polypeptide(L)'
;MNKRLKNILATIWKEEKRGYNILIGGIFMILPLFVIALGFLMKKLENLIELNKKPARWDENWKELFIEGIDFVIIFIVFFSIPLFMIFLSGFFTTILSRGKIFSLFFFRGQVISVVMTILLLISLFLFP
;
A
#
# COMPACT_ATOMS: atom_id res chain seq x y z
N MET A 1 -13.03 -0.86 32.36
CA MET A 1 -12.79 0.36 31.55
C MET A 1 -13.70 1.48 32.04
N ASN A 2 -13.13 2.54 32.62
CA ASN A 2 -13.84 3.55 33.42
C ASN A 2 -14.94 4.31 32.66
N LYS A 3 -16.10 4.57 33.30
CA LYS A 3 -17.20 5.41 32.76
C LYS A 3 -16.70 6.77 32.21
N ARG A 4 -15.65 7.32 32.81
CA ARG A 4 -14.96 8.54 32.32
C ARG A 4 -14.39 8.39 30.91
N LEU A 5 -13.78 7.25 30.60
CA LEU A 5 -13.15 6.98 29.31
C LEU A 5 -14.19 6.86 28.19
N LYS A 6 -15.32 6.20 28.49
CA LYS A 6 -16.48 6.14 27.57
C LYS A 6 -17.09 7.51 27.32
N ASN A 7 -17.23 8.35 28.35
CA ASN A 7 -17.76 9.71 28.17
C ASN A 7 -16.83 10.59 27.34
N ILE A 8 -15.51 10.53 27.58
CA ILE A 8 -14.52 11.29 26.78
C ILE A 8 -14.55 10.87 25.30
N LEU A 9 -14.60 9.56 25.03
CA LEU A 9 -14.71 9.03 23.67
C LEU A 9 -16.02 9.48 22.98
N ALA A 10 -17.14 9.49 23.72
CA ALA A 10 -18.43 9.94 23.20
C ALA A 10 -18.43 11.44 22.86
N THR A 11 -17.73 12.28 23.64
CA THR A 11 -17.59 13.72 23.34
C THR A 11 -16.68 13.96 22.14
N ILE A 12 -15.60 13.19 22.02
CA ILE A 12 -14.67 13.24 20.88
C ILE A 12 -15.38 12.89 19.56
N TRP A 13 -16.25 11.88 19.57
CA TRP A 13 -17.02 11.46 18.40
C TRP A 13 -18.19 12.38 18.05
N LYS A 14 -18.70 13.17 19.01
CA LYS A 14 -19.74 14.18 18.75
C LYS A 14 -19.19 15.42 18.04
N GLU A 15 -17.92 15.75 18.25
CA GLU A 15 -17.24 16.87 17.59
C GLU A 15 -16.47 16.38 16.36
N GLU A 16 -17.11 16.39 15.19
CA GLU A 16 -16.56 15.88 13.93
C GLU A 16 -15.13 16.39 13.67
N LYS A 17 -14.90 17.70 13.84
CA LYS A 17 -13.59 18.36 13.66
C LYS A 17 -12.51 17.82 14.60
N ARG A 18 -12.89 17.45 15.83
CA ARG A 18 -11.97 16.91 16.85
C ARG A 18 -11.68 15.43 16.61
N GLY A 19 -12.67 14.68 16.14
CA GLY A 19 -12.50 13.32 15.64
C GLY A 19 -11.47 13.25 14.49
N TYR A 20 -11.60 14.11 13.47
CA TYR A 20 -10.64 14.18 12.36
C TYR A 20 -9.22 14.51 12.82
N ASN A 21 -9.05 15.50 13.70
CA ASN A 21 -7.72 15.87 14.21
C ASN A 21 -7.04 14.73 14.98
N ILE A 22 -7.81 13.95 15.75
CA ILE A 22 -7.28 12.81 16.49
C ILE A 22 -6.90 11.67 15.53
N LEU A 23 -7.70 11.40 14.51
CA LEU A 23 -7.38 10.40 13.48
C LEU A 23 -6.10 10.78 12.71
N ILE A 24 -6.01 12.03 12.25
CA ILE A 24 -4.84 12.55 11.55
C ILE A 24 -3.60 12.48 12.46
N GLY A 25 -3.70 12.98 13.69
CA GLY A 25 -2.61 12.91 14.67
C GLY A 25 -2.17 11.48 14.99
N GLY A 26 -3.12 10.54 15.08
CA GLY A 26 -2.84 9.13 15.27
C GLY A 26 -2.07 8.51 14.09
N ILE A 27 -2.48 8.83 12.85
CA ILE A 27 -1.77 8.39 11.65
C ILE A 27 -0.34 8.93 11.63
N PHE A 28 -0.14 10.23 11.91
CA PHE A 28 1.19 10.83 11.94
C PHE A 28 2.10 10.26 13.03
N MET A 29 1.55 9.75 14.13
CA MET A 29 2.34 9.10 15.17
C MET A 29 2.78 7.68 14.75
N ILE A 30 1.93 6.94 14.03
CA ILE A 30 2.19 5.54 13.66
C ILE A 30 3.00 5.45 12.36
N LEU A 31 2.78 6.37 11.41
CA LEU A 31 3.39 6.32 10.08
C LEU A 31 4.93 6.23 10.12
N PRO A 32 5.66 7.03 10.94
CA PRO A 32 7.12 6.94 10.99
C PRO A 32 7.60 5.60 11.52
N LEU A 33 6.92 5.03 12.52
CA LEU A 33 7.24 3.70 13.07
C LEU A 33 7.05 2.60 12.01
N PHE A 34 5.97 2.69 11.22
CA PHE A 34 5.71 1.77 10.14
C PHE A 34 6.79 1.85 9.04
N VAL A 35 7.21 3.06 8.66
CA VAL A 35 8.26 3.28 7.66
C VAL A 35 9.60 2.72 8.13
N ILE A 36 10.02 2.98 9.37
CA ILE A 36 11.26 2.41 9.94
C ILE A 36 11.21 0.87 9.92
N ALA A 37 10.05 0.28 10.23
CA ALA A 37 9.89 -1.17 10.19
C ALA A 37 10.03 -1.76 8.79
N LEU A 38 9.53 -1.07 7.78
CA LEU A 38 9.71 -1.45 6.39
C LEU A 38 11.18 -1.35 5.96
N GLY A 39 11.88 -0.28 6.34
CA GLY A 39 13.31 -0.17 6.02
C GLY A 39 14.15 -1.23 6.71
N PHE A 40 13.83 -1.61 7.95
CA PHE A 40 14.48 -2.76 8.59
C PHE A 40 14.28 -4.05 7.80
N LEU A 41 13.06 -4.28 7.28
CA LEU A 41 12.78 -5.44 6.45
C LEU A 41 13.59 -5.40 5.16
N MET A 42 13.69 -4.23 4.53
CA MET A 42 14.47 -4.01 3.31
C MET A 42 15.96 -4.29 3.54
N LYS A 43 16.59 -3.68 4.55
CA LYS A 43 17.98 -3.93 4.96
C LYS A 43 18.25 -5.40 5.21
N LYS A 44 17.32 -6.08 5.87
CA LYS A 44 17.44 -7.51 6.17
C LYS A 44 17.37 -8.34 4.88
N LEU A 45 16.52 -7.97 3.94
CA LEU A 45 16.42 -8.63 2.64
C LEU A 45 17.70 -8.41 1.81
N GLU A 46 18.20 -7.18 1.76
CA GLU A 46 19.44 -6.81 1.08
C GLU A 46 20.62 -7.60 1.64
N ASN A 47 20.80 -7.64 2.97
CA ASN A 47 21.86 -8.43 3.60
C ASN A 47 21.75 -9.93 3.28
N LEU A 48 20.54 -10.47 3.13
CA LEU A 48 20.33 -11.87 2.72
C LEU A 48 20.73 -12.10 1.26
N ILE A 49 20.40 -11.17 0.36
CA ILE A 49 20.74 -11.24 -1.07
C ILE A 49 22.25 -11.11 -1.27
N GLU A 50 22.90 -10.18 -0.57
CA GLU A 50 24.34 -9.94 -0.64
C GLU A 50 25.18 -10.96 0.14
N LEU A 51 24.55 -11.95 0.80
CA LEU A 51 25.20 -12.90 1.71
C LEU A 51 26.02 -12.20 2.82
N ASN A 52 25.61 -10.99 3.19
CA ASN A 52 26.29 -10.16 4.16
C ASN A 52 25.91 -10.61 5.58
N LYS A 53 26.91 -10.96 6.39
CA LYS A 53 26.69 -11.53 7.74
C LYS A 53 26.33 -10.48 8.80
N LYS A 54 26.26 -9.20 8.45
CA LYS A 54 25.93 -8.14 9.40
C LYS A 54 24.43 -8.18 9.71
N PRO A 55 24.00 -8.38 10.97
CA PRO A 55 22.60 -8.29 11.32
C PRO A 55 22.14 -6.84 11.19
N ALA A 56 20.97 -6.61 10.59
CA ALA A 56 20.33 -5.31 10.64
C ALA A 56 20.04 -4.94 12.11
N ARG A 57 20.35 -3.70 12.50
CA ARG A 57 20.21 -3.19 13.87
C ARG A 57 19.29 -1.98 13.86
N TRP A 58 18.24 -2.01 14.69
CA TRP A 58 17.22 -0.96 14.76
C TRP A 58 17.68 0.28 15.53
N ASP A 59 18.60 0.07 16.47
CA ASP A 59 19.07 1.02 17.47
C ASP A 59 20.19 1.93 16.96
N GLU A 60 21.06 1.43 16.09
CA GLU A 60 22.24 2.17 15.64
C GLU A 60 21.93 3.14 14.48
N ASN A 61 21.07 2.76 13.53
CA ASN A 61 20.89 3.47 12.26
C ASN A 61 19.42 3.77 11.90
N TRP A 62 18.59 4.22 12.86
CA TRP A 62 17.17 4.50 12.61
C TRP A 62 16.90 5.48 11.45
N LYS A 63 17.82 6.43 11.18
CA LYS A 63 17.69 7.37 10.05
C LYS A 63 17.83 6.68 8.70
N GLU A 64 18.81 5.77 8.59
CA GLU A 64 19.05 4.99 7.37
C GLU A 64 17.86 4.07 7.12
N LEU A 65 17.38 3.39 8.17
CA LEU A 65 16.16 2.56 8.11
C LEU A 65 14.93 3.37 7.71
N PHE A 66 14.81 4.62 8.15
CA PHE A 66 13.71 5.47 7.72
C PHE A 66 13.77 5.79 6.21
N ILE A 67 14.97 6.10 5.70
CA ILE A 67 15.19 6.39 4.27
C ILE A 67 14.90 5.15 3.42
N GLU A 68 15.46 3.99 3.78
CA GLU A 68 15.19 2.74 3.09
C GLU A 68 13.71 2.35 3.13
N GLY A 69 13.03 2.65 4.25
CA GLY A 69 11.60 2.47 4.37
C GLY A 69 10.81 3.35 3.39
N ILE A 70 11.23 4.61 3.20
CA ILE A 70 10.64 5.51 2.19
C ILE A 70 10.90 4.96 0.79
N ASP A 71 12.14 4.56 0.48
CA ASP A 71 12.50 4.01 -0.83
C ASP A 71 11.66 2.78 -1.15
N PHE A 72 11.50 1.87 -0.17
CA PHE A 72 10.63 0.71 -0.29
C PHE A 72 9.16 1.11 -0.56
N VAL A 73 8.63 2.10 0.17
CA VAL A 73 7.27 2.59 -0.05
C VAL A 73 7.11 3.19 -1.44
N ILE A 74 8.09 3.95 -1.94
CA ILE A 74 8.06 4.52 -3.29
C ILE A 74 8.08 3.40 -4.33
N ILE A 75 8.99 2.44 -4.20
CA ILE A 75 9.06 1.28 -5.09
C ILE A 75 7.73 0.52 -5.10
N PHE A 76 7.15 0.30 -3.91
CA PHE A 76 5.86 -0.35 -3.76
C PHE A 76 4.75 0.42 -4.50
N ILE A 77 4.65 1.74 -4.28
CA ILE A 77 3.64 2.58 -4.94
C ILE A 77 3.81 2.54 -6.46
N VAL A 78 5.03 2.71 -6.96
CA VAL A 78 5.32 2.67 -8.40
C VAL A 78 4.96 1.31 -8.98
N PHE A 79 5.42 0.23 -8.35
CA PHE A 79 5.18 -1.14 -8.82
C PHE A 79 3.69 -1.51 -8.83
N PHE A 80 2.92 -1.09 -7.81
CA PHE A 80 1.47 -1.33 -7.76
C PHE A 80 0.64 -0.34 -8.59
N SER A 81 1.16 0.86 -8.87
CA SER A 81 0.45 1.84 -9.70
C SER A 81 0.24 1.35 -11.13
N ILE A 82 1.21 0.62 -11.69
CA ILE A 82 1.14 0.06 -13.05
C ILE A 82 -0.03 -0.92 -13.20
N PRO A 83 -0.15 -2.01 -12.42
CA PRO A 83 -1.27 -2.94 -12.53
C PRO A 83 -2.60 -2.27 -12.19
N LEU A 84 -2.65 -1.36 -11.21
CA LEU A 84 -3.86 -0.60 -10.89
C LEU A 84 -4.32 0.26 -12.08
N PHE A 85 -3.39 0.95 -12.73
CA PHE A 85 -3.67 1.76 -13.91
C PHE A 85 -4.18 0.91 -15.09
N MET A 86 -3.57 -0.25 -15.31
CA MET A 86 -4.00 -1.18 -16.37
C MET A 86 -5.39 -1.74 -16.11
N ILE A 87 -5.69 -2.17 -14.88
CA ILE A 87 -7.03 -2.63 -14.49
C ILE A 87 -8.05 -1.50 -14.66
N PHE A 88 -7.69 -0.27 -14.24
CA PHE A 88 -8.55 0.90 -14.39
C PHE A 88 -8.86 1.20 -15.86
N LEU A 89 -7.84 1.29 -16.72
CA LEU A 89 -8.00 1.51 -18.16
C LEU A 89 -8.86 0.43 -18.80
N SER A 90 -8.57 -0.82 -18.50
CA SER A 90 -9.33 -1.95 -19.03
C SER A 90 -10.79 -1.93 -18.57
N GLY A 91 -11.04 -1.60 -17.31
CA GLY A 91 -12.38 -1.38 -16.77
C GLY A 91 -13.12 -0.26 -17.49
N PHE A 92 -12.44 0.86 -17.72
CA PHE A 92 -12.99 2.01 -18.45
C PHE A 92 -13.39 1.63 -19.88
N PHE A 93 -12.48 1.03 -20.66
CA PHE A 93 -12.77 0.61 -22.04
C PHE A 93 -13.85 -0.47 -22.11
N THR A 94 -13.80 -1.47 -21.23
CA THR A 94 -14.80 -2.54 -21.18
C THR A 94 -16.18 -1.98 -20.85
N THR A 95 -16.26 -0.98 -19.97
CA THR A 95 -17.54 -0.31 -19.63
C THR A 95 -18.11 0.42 -20.85
N ILE A 96 -17.29 1.16 -21.60
CA ILE A 96 -17.70 1.84 -22.84
C ILE A 96 -18.22 0.84 -23.87
N LEU A 97 -17.46 -0.23 -24.13
CA LEU A 97 -17.84 -1.27 -25.09
C LEU A 97 -19.10 -2.04 -24.67
N SER A 98 -19.32 -2.22 -23.37
CA SER A 98 -20.55 -2.81 -22.82
C SER A 98 -21.76 -1.87 -22.83
N ARG A 99 -21.63 -0.64 -23.34
CA ARG A 99 -22.64 0.44 -23.25
C ARG A 99 -23.08 0.72 -21.81
N GLY A 100 -22.14 0.69 -20.86
CA GLY A 100 -22.39 0.92 -19.44
C GLY A 100 -23.01 -0.26 -18.69
N LYS A 101 -23.15 -1.45 -19.30
CA LYS A 101 -23.73 -2.63 -18.64
C LYS A 101 -22.66 -3.40 -17.86
N ILE A 102 -22.45 -3.00 -16.61
CA ILE A 102 -21.46 -3.55 -15.66
C ILE A 102 -21.73 -5.03 -15.29
N PHE A 103 -22.97 -5.53 -15.47
CA PHE A 103 -23.32 -6.94 -15.26
C PHE A 103 -23.53 -7.73 -16.56
N SER A 104 -23.06 -7.22 -17.70
CA SER A 104 -23.15 -7.97 -18.95
C SER A 104 -22.11 -9.09 -19.02
N LEU A 105 -22.44 -10.19 -19.71
CA LEU A 105 -21.49 -11.28 -20.00
C LEU A 105 -20.24 -10.75 -20.73
N PHE A 106 -20.42 -9.75 -21.59
CA PHE A 106 -19.33 -9.06 -22.29
C PHE A 106 -18.41 -8.34 -21.32
N PHE A 107 -18.96 -7.59 -20.35
CA PHE A 107 -18.17 -6.92 -19.32
C PHE A 107 -17.37 -7.93 -18.49
N PHE A 108 -18.00 -9.02 -18.06
CA PHE A 108 -17.33 -10.06 -17.28
C PHE A 108 -16.16 -10.71 -18.06
N ARG A 109 -16.36 -11.04 -19.34
CA ARG A 109 -15.30 -11.57 -20.21
C ARG A 109 -14.14 -10.58 -20.36
N GLY A 110 -14.45 -9.28 -20.53
CA GLY A 110 -13.43 -8.23 -20.57
C GLY A 110 -12.62 -8.14 -19.28
N GLN A 111 -13.26 -8.23 -18.12
CA GLN A 111 -12.56 -8.22 -16.83
C GLN A 111 -11.67 -9.46 -16.64
N VAL A 112 -12.12 -10.65 -17.02
CA VAL A 112 -11.31 -11.86 -16.93
C VAL A 112 -10.04 -11.73 -17.79
N ILE A 113 -10.18 -11.27 -19.04
CA ILE A 113 -9.03 -11.03 -19.93
C ILE A 113 -8.09 -9.98 -19.33
N SER A 114 -8.65 -8.89 -18.78
CA SER A 114 -7.88 -7.84 -18.10
C SER A 114 -6.98 -8.38 -17.00
N VAL A 115 -7.54 -9.22 -16.12
CA VAL A 115 -6.80 -9.82 -14.99
C VAL A 115 -5.70 -10.73 -15.52
N VAL A 116 -6.00 -11.59 -16.50
CA VAL A 116 -5.00 -12.49 -17.10
C VAL A 116 -3.85 -11.69 -17.73
N MET A 117 -4.15 -10.65 -18.50
CA MET A 117 -3.13 -9.81 -19.13
C MET A 117 -2.30 -9.03 -18.10
N THR A 118 -2.92 -8.57 -17.01
CA THR A 118 -2.21 -7.90 -15.92
C THR A 118 -1.24 -8.86 -15.22
N ILE A 119 -1.65 -10.09 -14.97
CA ILE A 119 -0.77 -11.14 -14.40
C ILE A 119 0.39 -11.44 -15.35
N LEU A 120 0.12 -11.61 -16.64
CA LEU A 120 1.16 -11.86 -17.64
C LEU A 120 2.16 -10.70 -17.76
N LEU A 121 1.69 -9.46 -17.64
CA LEU A 121 2.55 -8.27 -17.60
C LEU A 121 3.44 -8.28 -16.36
N LEU A 122 2.89 -8.57 -15.18
CA LEU A 122 3.68 -8.66 -13.94
C LEU A 122 4.73 -9.78 -14.01
N ILE A 123 4.38 -10.93 -14.57
CA ILE A 123 5.33 -12.02 -14.80
C ILE A 123 6.43 -11.57 -15.78
N SER A 124 6.06 -10.89 -16.87
CA SER A 124 7.02 -10.38 -17.85
C SER A 124 7.99 -9.37 -17.22
N LEU A 125 7.48 -8.41 -16.44
CA LEU A 125 8.28 -7.43 -15.71
C LEU A 125 9.20 -8.07 -14.67
N PHE A 126 8.81 -9.20 -14.09
CA PHE A 126 9.64 -9.94 -13.14
C PHE A 126 10.73 -10.78 -13.84
N LEU A 127 10.43 -11.36 -15.01
CA LEU A 127 11.35 -12.24 -15.74
C LEU A 127 12.31 -11.49 -16.67
N PHE A 128 11.95 -10.30 -17.14
CA PHE A 128 12.79 -9.47 -18.01
C PHE A 128 13.28 -8.25 -17.22
N PRO A 129 14.50 -8.30 -16.65
CA PRO A 129 15.15 -7.14 -16.03
C PRO A 129 15.49 -6.05 -17.06
#